data_AF-A0A523DCZ1-F1
#
_entry.id   AF-A0A523DCZ1-F1
#
_cell.length_a   1.000
_cell.length_b   1.000
_cell.length_c   1.000
_cell.angle_alpha   90.00
_cell.angle_beta   90.00
_cell.angle_gamma   90.00
#
_symmetry.space_group_name_H-M   'P 1'
#
loop_
_entity.id
_entity.type
_entity.pdbx_description
1 polymer ?
#
loop_
_entity_poly.entity_id
_entity_poly.type
_entity_poly.pdbx_seq_one_letter_code
_entity_poly.pdbx_strand_id
1 'polypeptide(L)' 'MRPRGKFSTSGAIKVVSILEEFNPSFFEEPVSPENVDEMARVAANTSISIAQLASSV' A
#
# COMPACT_ATOMS: atom_id res chain seq x y z
N MET A 1 4.77 -7.94 -0.99
CA MET A 1 3.51 -8.38 -1.64
C MET A 1 3.09 -7.31 -2.64
N ARG A 2 2.69 -7.67 -3.88
CA ARG A 2 2.30 -6.71 -4.94
C ARG A 2 0.82 -6.85 -5.35
N PRO A 3 -0.11 -6.14 -4.69
CA PRO A 3 -1.54 -6.11 -5.04
C PRO A 3 -1.91 -5.49 -6.40
N ARG A 4 -1.13 -4.57 -6.98
CA ARG A 4 -1.49 -3.83 -8.24
C ARG A 4 -2.84 -3.13 -8.17
N GLY A 5 -3.10 -2.40 -7.09
CA GLY A 5 -4.34 -1.64 -6.88
C GLY A 5 -5.61 -2.48 -6.69
N LYS A 6 -5.47 -3.75 -6.34
CA LYS A 6 -6.61 -4.67 -6.17
C LYS A 6 -7.41 -4.48 -4.89
N PHE A 7 -6.90 -3.72 -3.92
CA PHE A 7 -7.63 -3.48 -2.68
C PHE A 7 -8.38 -2.15 -2.70
N SER A 8 -9.52 -2.10 -2.01
CA SER A 8 -10.02 -0.83 -1.49
C SER A 8 -9.07 -0.31 -0.40
N THR A 9 -9.12 0.99 -0.10
CA THR A 9 -8.31 1.59 0.98
C THR A 9 -8.47 0.87 2.30
N SER A 10 -9.71 0.57 2.69
CA SER A 10 -10.01 -0.15 3.93
C SER A 10 -9.52 -1.60 3.89
N GLY A 11 -9.54 -2.26 2.72
CA GLY A 11 -8.95 -3.57 2.54
C GLY A 11 -7.43 -3.54 2.68
N ALA A 12 -6.76 -2.55 2.07
CA ALA A 12 -5.32 -2.36 2.16
C ALA A 12 -4.86 -2.09 3.60
N ILE A 13 -5.59 -1.26 4.36
CA ILE A 13 -5.29 -0.98 5.77
C ILE A 13 -5.39 -2.26 6.62
N LYS A 14 -6.41 -3.10 6.40
CA LYS A 14 -6.54 -4.38 7.10
C LYS A 14 -5.38 -5.31 6.78
N VAL A 15 -5.02 -5.43 5.50
CA VAL A 15 -3.90 -6.28 5.06
C VAL A 15 -2.59 -5.78 5.65
N VAL A 16 -2.30 -4.48 5.57
CA VAL A 16 -1.01 -3.95 6.05
C VAL A 16 -0.87 -4.09 7.56
N SER A 17 -1.97 -3.93 8.32
CA SER A 17 -1.98 -4.17 9.76
C SER A 17 -1.64 -5.63 10.14
N ILE A 18 -2.06 -6.61 9.33
CA ILE A 18 -1.66 -8.02 9.52
C ILE A 18 -0.18 -8.21 9.16
N LEU A 19 0.30 -7.51 8.13
CA LEU A 19 1.66 -7.64 7.65
C LEU A 19 2.71 -7.01 8.59
N GLU A 20 2.34 -6.07 9.45
CA GLU A 20 3.25 -5.43 10.44
C GLU A 20 4.01 -6.46 11.30
N GLU A 21 3.37 -7.58 11.67
CA GLU A 21 4.01 -8.65 12.45
C GLU A 21 5.25 -9.24 11.74
N PHE A 22 5.24 -9.23 10.41
CA PHE A 22 6.32 -9.78 9.59
C PHE A 22 7.36 -8.73 9.19
N ASN A 23 7.17 -7.47 9.60
CA ASN A 23 8.04 -6.32 9.32
C ASN A 23 8.60 -6.30 7.87
N PRO A 24 7.75 -6.38 6.83
CA PRO A 24 8.21 -6.37 5.46
C PRO A 24 8.82 -5.01 5.12
N SER A 25 9.84 -5.02 4.25
CA SER A 25 10.49 -3.78 3.83
C SER A 25 9.56 -2.85 3.04
N PHE A 26 8.59 -3.38 2.30
CA PHE A 26 7.65 -2.58 1.52
C PHE A 26 6.31 -3.26 1.23
N PHE A 27 5.27 -2.44 1.04
CA PHE A 27 3.96 -2.82 0.52
C PHE A 27 3.68 -2.09 -0.80
N GLU A 28 3.68 -2.83 -1.91
CA GLU A 28 3.76 -2.27 -3.26
C GLU A 28 2.38 -2.08 -3.89
N GLU A 29 2.03 -0.85 -4.28
CA GLU A 29 0.80 -0.52 -5.02
C GLU A 29 -0.50 -1.10 -4.39
N PRO A 30 -0.80 -0.82 -3.10
CA PRO A 30 -1.97 -1.37 -2.39
C PRO A 30 -3.32 -0.97 -3.00
N VAL A 31 -3.42 0.26 -3.45
CA VAL A 31 -4.59 0.85 -4.12
C VAL A 31 -4.19 1.34 -5.51
N SER A 32 -5.17 1.77 -6.32
CA SER A 32 -4.89 2.27 -7.67
C SER A 32 -3.83 3.38 -7.65
N PRO A 33 -2.82 3.35 -8.53
CA PRO A 33 -1.75 4.34 -8.54
C PRO A 33 -2.23 5.75 -8.88
N GLU A 34 -3.36 5.89 -9.58
CA GLU A 34 -4.02 7.18 -9.83
C GLU A 34 -4.67 7.79 -8.58
N ASN A 35 -4.95 7.00 -7.54
CA ASN A 35 -5.62 7.45 -6.32
C ASN A 35 -4.60 7.81 -5.22
N VAL A 36 -3.82 8.87 -5.46
CA VAL A 36 -2.74 9.33 -4.56
C VAL A 36 -3.25 9.60 -3.14
N ASP A 37 -4.44 10.17 -2.98
CA ASP A 37 -5.03 10.46 -1.66
C ASP A 37 -5.33 9.18 -0.86
N GLU A 38 -5.82 8.13 -1.54
CA GLU A 38 -6.07 6.85 -0.90
C GLU A 38 -4.76 6.13 -0.57
N MET A 39 -3.74 6.27 -1.43
CA MET A 39 -2.38 5.78 -1.14
C MET A 39 -1.81 6.42 0.12
N ALA A 40 -1.96 7.74 0.25
CA ALA A 40 -1.52 8.50 1.42
C ALA A 40 -2.26 8.04 2.70
N ARG A 41 -3.56 7.75 2.61
CA ARG A 41 -4.33 7.19 3.73
C ARG A 41 -3.81 5.82 4.16
N VAL A 42 -3.45 4.94 3.23
CA VAL A 42 -2.84 3.65 3.57
C VAL A 42 -1.50 3.87 4.27
N ALA A 43 -0.63 4.72 3.71
CA ALA A 43 0.69 5.03 4.28
C ALA A 43 0.60 5.61 5.70
N ALA A 44 -0.43 6.41 6.00
CA ALA A 44 -0.63 6.99 7.33
C ALA A 44 -1.04 5.97 8.42
N ASN A 45 -1.39 4.73 8.05
CA ASN A 45 -1.87 3.69 8.97
C ASN A 45 -0.86 2.57 9.22
N THR A 46 0.40 2.73 8.80
CA THR A 46 1.43 1.70 8.92
C THR A 46 2.82 2.31 9.02
N SER A 47 3.74 1.60 9.68
CA SER A 47 5.18 1.86 9.62
C SER A 47 5.85 1.23 8.40
N ILE A 48 5.19 0.30 7.71
CA ILE A 48 5.70 -0.34 6.50
C ILE A 48 5.76 0.68 5.37
N SER A 49 6.90 0.75 4.68
CA SER A 49 7.06 1.66 3.55
C SER A 49 6.12 1.30 2.40
N ILE A 50 5.38 2.30 1.89
CA ILE A 50 4.56 2.12 0.68
C ILE A 50 5.42 2.39 -0.54
N ALA A 51 5.49 1.41 -1.45
CA ALA A 51 6.23 1.53 -2.69
C ALA A 51 5.27 1.70 -3.88
N GLN A 52 5.64 2.58 -4.80
CA GLN A 52 4.98 2.73 -6.10
C GLN A 52 6.05 2.60 -7.18
N LEU A 53 5.76 1.85 -8.24
CA LEU A 53 6.63 1.91 -9.40
C LEU A 53 6.41 3.28 -10.06
N ALA A 54 7.48 4.05 -10.18
CA ALA A 54 7.48 5.17 -11.12
C ALA A 54 7.24 4.55 -12.50
N SER A 55 6.01 4.68 -12.99
CA SER A 55 5.69 4.28 -14.36
C SER A 55 6.51 5.20 -15.25
N SER A 56 7.56 4.67 -15.86
CA SER A 56 8.36 5.40 -16.83
C SER A 56 7.42 5.90 -17.92
N VAL A 57 7.29 7.22 -18.01
CA VAL A 57 6.90 7.91 -19.23
C VAL A 57 7.95 7.62 -20.29
#